data_AF-A0A0J8TZX8-F1
#
_entry.id   AF-A0A0J8TZX8-F1
#
_cell.length_a   1.000
_cell.length_b   1.000
_cell.length_c   1.000
_cell.angle_alpha   90.00
_cell.angle_beta   90.00
_cell.angle_gamma   90.00
#
_symmetry.space_group_name_H-M   'P 1'
#
loop_
_entity.id
_entity.type
_entity.pdbx_description
1 polymer ?
#
loop_
_entity_poly.entity_id
_entity_poly.type
_entity_poly.pdbx_seq_one_letter_code
_entity_poly.pdbx_strand_id
1 'polypeptide(L)'
;MVGNDPSDTMVTYRYVRVGLVALVVFLLTSLALTWADTCPQGSISAFFYTRTHAVFLASLCAIGICLIAYKGSRIGEDALLNYSGFMAFIVALVPTGPGDLCRPWLPTVADPFGGVANNVAALFVAVAAGTGMYLALGRWRRPQEPPVASEPSCAEAATLWKSIATALLRVEKWLPAALLVISVAGAPLMLWGWFAQHAHVIASVAMFLAITLVAVYHACYARAAVRQHLARFYATIAALMLITIVAGVVLLVLGWHFGVITVELVLIVLFAVFWAVQTADVWDAQDRYPEEAVPALANTPA
;
A
#
# COMPACT_ATOMS: atom_id res chain seq x y z
N MET A 1 23.00 -7.09 -24.10
CA MET A 1 22.19 -6.74 -22.91
C MET A 1 23.17 -6.30 -21.85
N VAL A 2 23.29 -4.99 -21.62
CA VAL A 2 24.15 -4.45 -20.55
C VAL A 2 23.55 -4.98 -19.25
N GLY A 3 24.27 -5.87 -18.56
CA GLY A 3 23.83 -6.38 -17.27
C GLY A 3 23.88 -5.22 -16.29
N ASN A 4 22.72 -4.75 -15.83
CA ASN A 4 22.65 -3.75 -14.79
C ASN A 4 23.39 -4.28 -13.56
N ASP A 5 24.28 -3.46 -13.01
CA ASP A 5 24.93 -3.73 -11.73
C ASP A 5 23.82 -3.90 -10.67
N PRO A 6 23.91 -4.88 -9.75
CA PRO A 6 23.04 -4.97 -8.57
C PRO A 6 22.75 -3.61 -7.89
N SER A 7 23.67 -2.65 -7.96
CA SER A 7 23.51 -1.27 -7.48
C SER A 7 22.38 -0.49 -8.19
N ASP A 8 22.24 -0.62 -9.52
CA ASP A 8 21.23 0.10 -10.33
C ASP A 8 19.79 -0.37 -10.01
N THR A 9 19.64 -1.68 -9.75
CA THR A 9 18.34 -2.26 -9.35
C THR A 9 17.89 -1.70 -8.01
N MET A 10 18.81 -1.53 -7.07
CA MET A 10 18.50 -0.98 -5.73
C MET A 10 18.20 0.51 -5.75
N VAL A 11 18.82 1.29 -6.64
CA VAL A 11 18.40 2.68 -6.89
C VAL A 11 16.94 2.71 -7.35
N THR A 12 16.58 1.85 -8.30
CA THR A 12 15.20 1.77 -8.82
C THR A 12 14.20 1.44 -7.71
N TYR A 13 14.46 0.43 -6.88
CA TYR A 13 13.56 0.10 -5.76
C TYR A 13 13.50 1.18 -4.68
N ARG A 14 14.56 1.96 -4.46
CA ARG A 14 14.47 3.15 -3.59
C ARG A 14 13.53 4.18 -4.19
N TYR A 15 13.65 4.49 -5.48
CA TYR A 15 12.76 5.44 -6.14
C TYR A 15 11.29 4.99 -6.17
N VAL A 16 11.03 3.69 -6.38
CA VAL A 16 9.67 3.15 -6.31
C VAL A 16 9.06 3.39 -4.93
N ARG A 17 9.78 3.09 -3.84
CA ARG A 17 9.26 3.26 -2.47
C ARG A 17 9.13 4.72 -2.05
N VAL A 18 10.09 5.57 -2.43
CA VAL A 18 9.97 7.03 -2.25
C VAL A 18 8.79 7.57 -3.03
N GLY A 19 8.60 7.08 -4.26
CA GLY A 19 7.45 7.40 -5.11
C GLY A 19 6.13 7.06 -4.44
N LEU A 20 6.00 5.87 -3.84
CA LEU A 20 4.79 5.48 -3.11
C LEU A 20 4.43 6.45 -1.98
N VAL A 21 5.40 6.91 -1.19
CA VAL A 21 5.18 7.91 -0.14
C VAL A 21 4.83 9.27 -0.73
N ALA A 22 5.54 9.71 -1.77
CA ALA A 22 5.27 10.97 -2.46
C ALA A 22 3.87 11.00 -3.09
N LEU A 23 3.41 9.89 -3.68
CA LEU A 23 2.08 9.75 -4.27
C LEU A 23 0.96 9.79 -3.21
N VAL A 24 1.22 9.28 -2.00
CA VAL A 24 0.29 9.50 -0.88
C VAL A 24 0.24 10.97 -0.48
N VAL A 25 1.39 11.64 -0.38
CA VAL A 25 1.42 13.08 -0.08
C VAL A 25 0.72 13.89 -1.18
N PHE A 26 0.87 13.49 -2.45
CA PHE A 26 0.19 14.08 -3.59
C PHE A 26 -1.33 14.02 -3.42
N LEU A 27 -1.86 12.84 -3.12
CA LEU A 27 -3.28 12.63 -2.87
C LEU A 27 -3.76 13.44 -1.65
N LEU A 28 -3.12 13.28 -0.49
CA LEU A 28 -3.54 13.95 0.76
C LEU A 28 -3.49 15.48 0.64
N THR A 29 -2.51 16.03 -0.07
CA THR A 29 -2.42 17.48 -0.30
C THR A 29 -3.57 17.95 -1.19
N SER A 30 -3.87 17.23 -2.27
CA SER A 30 -5.00 17.57 -3.14
C SER A 30 -6.33 17.50 -2.40
N LEU A 31 -6.54 16.48 -1.55
CA LEU A 31 -7.72 16.35 -0.71
C LEU A 31 -7.85 17.54 0.25
N ALA A 32 -6.77 17.90 0.96
CA ALA A 32 -6.75 19.01 1.90
C ALA A 32 -7.04 20.37 1.23
N LEU A 33 -6.43 20.61 0.06
CA LEU A 33 -6.67 21.81 -0.73
C LEU A 33 -8.12 21.90 -1.23
N THR A 34 -8.67 20.78 -1.73
CA THR A 34 -10.08 20.76 -2.17
C THR A 34 -11.01 20.98 -0.99
N TRP A 35 -10.75 20.31 0.15
CA TRP A 35 -11.54 20.47 1.37
C TRP A 35 -11.49 21.93 1.89
N ALA A 36 -10.38 22.64 1.76
CA ALA A 36 -10.32 24.05 2.14
C ALA A 36 -11.28 24.95 1.32
N ASP A 37 -11.56 24.57 0.06
CA ASP A 37 -12.43 25.31 -0.86
C ASP A 37 -13.87 24.74 -0.92
N THR A 38 -14.11 23.55 -0.36
CA THR A 38 -15.40 22.83 -0.42
C THR A 38 -15.86 22.35 0.96
N CYS A 39 -16.97 21.63 1.01
CA CYS A 39 -17.35 20.91 2.24
C CYS A 39 -16.48 19.65 2.44
N PRO A 40 -16.51 19.07 3.65
CA PRO A 40 -16.06 17.69 3.90
C PRO A 40 -16.81 16.65 3.06
N GLN A 41 -16.11 15.64 2.54
CA GLN A 41 -16.72 14.47 1.90
C GLN A 41 -16.77 13.27 2.87
N GLY A 42 -17.70 12.34 2.65
CA GLY A 42 -17.83 11.11 3.45
C GLY A 42 -16.77 10.04 3.16
N SER A 43 -16.07 10.13 2.02
CA SER A 43 -14.98 9.25 1.62
C SER A 43 -13.95 9.97 0.72
N ILE A 44 -12.73 9.45 0.64
CA ILE A 44 -11.70 9.84 -0.33
C ILE A 44 -12.19 9.58 -1.75
N SER A 45 -12.89 8.46 -1.98
CA SER A 45 -13.43 8.12 -3.30
C SER A 45 -14.48 9.13 -3.79
N ALA A 46 -15.22 9.80 -2.91
CA ALA A 46 -16.15 10.87 -3.30
C ALA A 46 -15.44 12.09 -3.91
N PHE A 47 -14.16 12.31 -3.59
CA PHE A 47 -13.34 13.35 -4.24
C PHE A 47 -13.10 13.08 -5.74
N PHE A 48 -13.45 11.89 -6.26
CA PHE A 48 -13.52 11.61 -7.68
C PHE A 48 -14.33 12.67 -8.44
N TYR A 49 -15.38 13.23 -7.84
CA TYR A 49 -16.25 14.22 -8.50
C TYR A 49 -15.85 15.68 -8.21
N THR A 50 -14.61 15.93 -7.77
CA THR A 50 -14.13 17.26 -7.35
C THR A 50 -12.88 17.69 -8.13
N ARG A 51 -12.27 18.82 -7.75
CA ARG A 51 -10.97 19.26 -8.28
C ARG A 51 -9.86 18.22 -8.11
N THR A 52 -9.98 17.33 -7.12
CA THR A 52 -9.05 16.23 -6.86
C THR A 52 -9.16 15.08 -7.86
N HIS A 53 -10.15 15.05 -8.75
CA HIS A 53 -10.37 13.98 -9.74
C HIS A 53 -9.06 13.51 -10.41
N ALA A 54 -8.33 14.43 -11.06
CA ALA A 54 -7.12 14.06 -11.79
C ALA A 54 -6.01 13.52 -10.87
N VAL A 55 -5.84 14.11 -9.67
CA VAL A 55 -4.86 13.66 -8.68
C VAL A 55 -5.22 12.29 -8.12
N PHE A 56 -6.50 12.03 -7.85
CA PHE A 56 -6.99 10.74 -7.37
C PHE A 56 -6.64 9.62 -8.36
N LEU A 57 -7.01 9.77 -9.64
CA LEU A 57 -6.70 8.78 -10.69
C LEU A 57 -5.18 8.62 -10.85
N ALA A 58 -4.45 9.72 -10.97
CA ALA A 58 -3.00 9.69 -11.17
C ALA A 58 -2.27 9.00 -10.01
N SER A 59 -2.67 9.31 -8.76
CA SER A 59 -2.04 8.75 -7.57
C SER A 59 -2.26 7.25 -7.48
N LEU A 60 -3.51 6.77 -7.64
CA LEU A 60 -3.82 5.35 -7.52
C LEU A 60 -3.24 4.52 -8.66
N CYS A 61 -3.29 5.00 -9.91
CA CYS A 61 -2.66 4.30 -11.03
C CYS A 61 -1.14 4.23 -10.88
N ALA A 62 -0.49 5.32 -10.46
CA ALA A 62 0.95 5.34 -10.24
C ALA A 62 1.34 4.45 -9.04
N ILE A 63 0.58 4.48 -7.94
CA ILE A 63 0.75 3.54 -6.82
C ILE A 63 0.62 2.11 -7.32
N GLY A 64 -0.38 1.82 -8.15
CA GLY A 64 -0.61 0.50 -8.74
C GLY A 64 0.61 -0.01 -9.51
N ILE A 65 1.17 0.81 -10.40
CA ILE A 65 2.40 0.48 -11.12
C ILE A 65 3.59 0.30 -10.18
N CYS A 66 3.77 1.19 -9.20
CA CYS A 66 4.86 1.08 -8.23
C CYS A 66 4.78 -0.24 -7.44
N LEU A 67 3.58 -0.66 -7.03
CA LEU A 67 3.37 -1.93 -6.33
C LEU A 67 3.68 -3.14 -7.22
N ILE A 68 3.24 -3.12 -8.48
CA ILE A 68 3.54 -4.19 -9.46
C ILE A 68 5.04 -4.25 -9.78
N ALA A 69 5.70 -3.09 -9.89
CA ALA A 69 7.11 -3.01 -10.23
C ALA A 69 8.03 -3.41 -9.06
N TYR A 70 7.55 -3.30 -7.82
CA TYR A 70 8.35 -3.67 -6.64
C TYR A 70 8.37 -5.19 -6.46
N LYS A 71 9.51 -5.81 -6.79
CA LYS A 71 9.70 -7.26 -6.59
C LYS A 71 9.83 -7.58 -5.09
N GLY A 72 8.96 -8.44 -4.57
CA GLY A 72 9.06 -9.00 -3.22
C GLY A 72 10.23 -9.98 -3.05
N SER A 73 10.60 -10.31 -1.81
CA SER A 73 11.62 -11.33 -1.49
C SER A 73 11.06 -12.75 -1.50
N ARG A 74 9.74 -12.88 -1.60
CA ARG A 74 9.04 -14.17 -1.70
C ARG A 74 7.94 -14.09 -2.75
N ILE A 75 7.55 -15.25 -3.28
CA ILE A 75 6.51 -15.39 -4.30
C ILE A 75 5.17 -14.89 -3.75
N GLY A 76 4.89 -15.15 -2.47
CA GLY A 76 3.65 -14.71 -1.82
C GLY A 76 3.57 -13.20 -1.66
N GLU A 77 4.66 -12.55 -1.24
CA GLU A 77 4.75 -11.08 -1.17
C GLU A 77 4.55 -10.47 -2.56
N ASP A 78 5.25 -10.99 -3.57
CA ASP A 78 5.17 -10.54 -4.96
C ASP A 78 3.75 -10.66 -5.53
N ALA A 79 3.07 -11.77 -5.28
CA ALA A 79 1.69 -11.98 -5.72
C ALA A 79 0.71 -11.00 -5.05
N LEU A 80 0.88 -10.73 -3.76
CA LEU A 80 0.05 -9.78 -3.02
C LEU A 80 0.26 -8.34 -3.50
N LEU A 81 1.51 -7.95 -3.78
CA LEU A 81 1.85 -6.64 -4.32
C LEU A 81 1.29 -6.44 -5.73
N ASN A 82 1.46 -7.42 -6.61
CA ASN A 82 0.89 -7.41 -7.97
C ASN A 82 -0.63 -7.31 -7.93
N TYR A 83 -1.28 -8.10 -7.08
CA TYR A 83 -2.73 -8.08 -6.90
C TYR A 83 -3.22 -6.75 -6.33
N SER A 84 -2.55 -6.22 -5.30
CA SER A 84 -2.87 -4.92 -4.73
C SER A 84 -2.73 -3.81 -5.77
N GLY A 85 -1.66 -3.83 -6.56
CA GLY A 85 -1.44 -2.86 -7.63
C GLY A 85 -2.50 -2.94 -8.73
N PHE A 86 -2.93 -4.14 -9.12
CA PHE A 86 -4.08 -4.32 -10.03
C PHE A 86 -5.39 -3.79 -9.42
N MET A 87 -5.66 -4.08 -8.14
CA MET A 87 -6.86 -3.58 -7.46
C MET A 87 -6.84 -2.05 -7.34
N ALA A 88 -5.68 -1.41 -7.20
CA ALA A 88 -5.56 0.05 -7.21
C ALA A 88 -6.08 0.67 -8.52
N PHE A 89 -5.87 0.01 -9.68
CA PHE A 89 -6.48 0.45 -10.94
C PHE A 89 -7.99 0.32 -10.92
N ILE A 90 -8.54 -0.76 -10.37
CA ILE A 90 -9.99 -0.92 -10.25
C ILE A 90 -10.58 0.17 -9.35
N VAL A 91 -9.95 0.47 -8.22
CA VAL A 91 -10.35 1.57 -7.32
C VAL A 91 -10.28 2.93 -8.02
N ALA A 92 -9.27 3.17 -8.86
CA ALA A 92 -9.10 4.41 -9.60
C ALA A 92 -10.15 4.60 -10.71
N LEU A 93 -10.49 3.53 -11.42
CA LEU A 93 -11.29 3.58 -12.65
C LEU A 93 -12.77 3.28 -12.44
N VAL A 94 -13.13 2.66 -11.32
CA VAL A 94 -14.53 2.39 -10.95
C VAL A 94 -14.94 3.38 -9.87
N PRO A 95 -15.72 4.43 -10.20
CA PRO A 95 -16.11 5.43 -9.21
C PRO A 95 -17.14 4.87 -8.21
N THR A 96 -17.18 5.45 -7.02
CA THR A 96 -18.32 5.28 -6.10
C THR A 96 -19.49 6.17 -6.53
N GLY A 97 -20.70 5.83 -6.07
CA GLY A 97 -21.87 6.68 -6.33
C GLY A 97 -21.69 8.09 -5.74
N PRO A 98 -22.35 9.13 -6.31
CA PRO A 98 -22.21 10.53 -5.90
C PRO A 98 -22.90 10.87 -4.57
N GLY A 99 -23.08 9.89 -3.67
CA GLY A 99 -23.81 10.05 -2.42
C GLY A 99 -23.23 11.19 -1.58
N ASP A 100 -24.09 12.14 -1.21
CA ASP A 100 -23.80 13.33 -0.42
C ASP A 100 -22.67 14.23 -0.94
N LEU A 101 -22.48 14.31 -2.27
CA LEU A 101 -21.61 15.33 -2.85
C LEU A 101 -22.17 16.72 -2.53
N CYS A 102 -21.45 17.53 -1.74
CA CYS A 102 -21.93 18.89 -1.51
C CYS A 102 -21.89 19.75 -2.77
N ARG A 103 -20.84 19.60 -3.59
CA ARG A 103 -20.76 20.27 -4.89
C ARG A 103 -19.84 19.49 -5.84
N PRO A 104 -20.36 18.98 -6.98
CA PRO A 104 -19.50 18.43 -8.01
C PRO A 104 -18.65 19.55 -8.62
N TRP A 105 -17.34 19.31 -8.72
CA TRP A 105 -16.36 20.28 -9.22
C TRP A 105 -15.37 19.65 -10.20
N LEU A 106 -15.92 18.84 -11.11
CA LEU A 106 -15.17 18.28 -12.22
C LEU A 106 -14.79 19.38 -13.23
N PRO A 107 -13.62 19.29 -13.89
CA PRO A 107 -13.31 20.12 -15.04
C PRO A 107 -14.40 20.02 -16.11
N THR A 108 -14.80 21.16 -16.66
CA THR A 108 -15.79 21.21 -17.75
C THR A 108 -15.19 21.90 -18.97
N VAL A 109 -15.87 21.82 -20.12
CA VAL A 109 -15.44 22.58 -21.32
C VAL A 109 -15.42 24.10 -21.05
N ALA A 110 -16.32 24.60 -20.19
CA ALA A 110 -16.40 26.01 -19.83
C ALA A 110 -15.36 26.44 -18.78
N ASP A 111 -14.91 25.52 -17.93
CA ASP A 111 -13.85 25.73 -16.93
C ASP A 111 -12.86 24.55 -16.95
N PRO A 112 -11.96 24.49 -17.96
CA PRO A 112 -10.98 23.42 -18.05
C PRO A 112 -9.83 23.59 -17.06
N PHE A 113 -9.63 24.80 -16.50
CA PHE A 113 -8.50 25.13 -15.64
C PHE A 113 -8.83 25.11 -14.15
N GLY A 114 -10.09 24.89 -13.76
CA GLY A 114 -10.55 24.94 -12.38
C GLY A 114 -9.77 24.04 -11.40
N GLY A 115 -9.23 22.91 -11.84
CA GLY A 115 -8.42 22.01 -11.00
C GLY A 115 -6.91 22.27 -11.02
N VAL A 116 -6.41 23.15 -11.91
CA VAL A 116 -4.96 23.28 -12.17
C VAL A 116 -4.19 23.71 -10.93
N ALA A 117 -4.68 24.72 -10.20
CA ALA A 117 -4.01 25.21 -8.99
C ALA A 117 -3.86 24.10 -7.94
N ASN A 118 -4.91 23.30 -7.72
CA ASN A 118 -4.89 22.15 -6.80
C ASN A 118 -3.88 21.10 -7.27
N ASN A 119 -3.97 20.66 -8.53
CA ASN A 119 -3.14 19.60 -9.08
C ASN A 119 -1.65 19.97 -9.05
N VAL A 120 -1.32 21.19 -9.48
CA VAL A 120 0.06 21.67 -9.55
C VAL A 120 0.64 21.89 -8.15
N ALA A 121 -0.12 22.50 -7.23
CA ALA A 121 0.33 22.68 -5.86
C ALA A 121 0.59 21.33 -5.17
N ALA A 122 -0.34 20.38 -5.29
CA ALA A 122 -0.19 19.05 -4.73
C ALA A 122 1.04 18.31 -5.31
N LEU A 123 1.30 18.45 -6.62
CA LEU A 123 2.47 17.86 -7.27
C LEU A 123 3.78 18.43 -6.71
N PHE A 124 3.90 19.75 -6.57
CA PHE A 124 5.11 20.37 -6.01
C PHE A 124 5.35 19.96 -4.55
N VAL A 125 4.29 19.88 -3.75
CA VAL A 125 4.39 19.38 -2.36
C VAL A 125 4.84 17.92 -2.33
N ALA A 126 4.29 17.07 -3.21
CA ALA A 126 4.69 15.67 -3.32
C ALA A 126 6.16 15.49 -3.73
N VAL A 127 6.63 16.25 -4.72
CA VAL A 127 8.03 16.26 -5.15
C VAL A 127 8.93 16.71 -4.00
N ALA A 128 8.59 17.82 -3.35
CA ALA A 128 9.36 18.32 -2.20
C ALA A 128 9.43 17.28 -1.06
N ALA A 129 8.32 16.62 -0.74
CA ALA A 129 8.26 15.59 0.30
C ALA A 129 9.09 14.35 -0.08
N GLY A 130 8.95 13.85 -1.31
CA GLY A 130 9.70 12.69 -1.81
C GLY A 130 11.21 12.95 -1.88
N THR A 131 11.62 14.08 -2.46
CA THR A 131 13.02 14.51 -2.51
C THR A 131 13.57 14.74 -1.10
N GLY A 132 12.81 15.41 -0.23
CA GLY A 132 13.18 15.62 1.16
C GLY A 132 13.41 14.30 1.91
N MET A 133 12.51 13.33 1.75
CA MET A 133 12.64 12.00 2.34
C MET A 133 13.88 11.27 1.81
N TYR A 134 14.10 11.27 0.49
CA TYR A 134 15.26 10.62 -0.12
C TYR A 134 16.58 11.21 0.39
N LEU A 135 16.69 12.54 0.41
CA LEU A 135 17.89 13.24 0.89
C LEU A 135 18.10 13.03 2.40
N ALA A 136 17.04 13.10 3.20
CA ALA A 136 17.10 12.86 4.63
C ALA A 136 17.58 11.44 4.95
N LEU A 137 17.04 10.43 4.27
CA LEU A 137 17.48 9.04 4.43
C LEU A 137 18.92 8.85 3.94
N GLY A 138 19.29 9.40 2.78
CA GLY A 138 20.67 9.33 2.28
C GLY A 138 21.69 9.98 3.22
N ARG A 139 21.27 11.00 4.00
CA ARG A 139 22.17 11.75 4.88
C ARG A 139 22.20 11.26 6.33
N TRP A 140 21.09 10.74 6.85
CA TRP A 140 20.90 10.43 8.26
C TRP A 140 20.64 8.95 8.56
N ARG A 141 20.46 8.10 7.54
CA ARG A 141 20.34 6.65 7.75
C ARG A 141 21.64 6.13 8.37
N ARG A 142 21.49 5.38 9.46
CA ARG A 142 22.61 4.68 10.08
C ARG A 142 22.90 3.39 9.30
N PRO A 143 24.18 3.04 9.06
CA PRO A 143 24.54 1.71 8.56
C PRO A 143 23.95 0.64 9.49
N GLN A 144 23.47 -0.46 8.89
CA GLN A 144 22.90 -1.60 9.60
C GLN A 144 23.68 -2.85 9.25
N GLU A 145 23.75 -3.80 10.18
CA GLU A 145 24.28 -5.13 9.89
C GLU A 145 23.32 -5.90 8.98
N PRO A 146 23.84 -6.65 7.98
CA PRO A 146 23.01 -7.45 7.08
C PRO A 146 22.09 -8.40 7.87
N PRO A 147 20.81 -8.52 7.51
CA PRO A 147 19.91 -9.45 8.17
C PRO A 147 20.30 -10.90 7.86
N VAL A 148 20.53 -11.70 8.89
CA VAL A 148 20.86 -13.14 8.75
C VAL A 148 19.71 -13.96 9.32
N ALA A 149 19.20 -14.92 8.54
CA ALA A 149 18.25 -15.91 9.01
C ALA A 149 19.01 -17.19 9.38
N SER A 150 19.09 -17.52 10.67
CA SER A 150 19.71 -18.76 11.16
C SER A 150 18.80 -19.48 12.15
N GLU A 151 18.94 -20.80 12.29
CA GLU A 151 18.18 -21.58 13.27
C GLU A 151 18.34 -21.09 14.72
N PRO A 152 19.56 -20.85 15.26
CA PRO A 152 19.71 -20.35 16.63
C PRO A 152 19.10 -18.95 16.82
N SER A 153 19.08 -18.13 15.77
CA SER A 153 18.48 -16.79 15.81
C SER A 153 16.94 -16.84 15.77
N CYS A 154 16.36 -17.89 15.17
CA CYS A 154 14.91 -18.12 15.14
C CYS A 154 14.38 -18.85 16.39
N ALA A 155 15.21 -19.57 17.14
CA ALA A 155 14.81 -20.33 18.33
C ALA A 155 14.19 -19.47 19.45
N GLU A 156 14.50 -18.16 19.50
CA GLU A 156 13.88 -17.19 20.41
C GLU A 156 12.48 -16.71 19.95
N ALA A 157 11.98 -17.18 18.80
CA ALA A 157 10.69 -16.78 18.26
C ALA A 157 9.53 -17.41 19.04
N ALA A 158 8.67 -16.57 19.63
CA ALA A 158 7.41 -17.01 20.21
C ALA A 158 6.61 -17.86 19.20
N THR A 159 6.00 -18.95 19.68
CA THR A 159 5.26 -19.96 18.90
C THR A 159 4.27 -19.37 17.89
N LEU A 160 3.66 -18.22 18.18
CA LEU A 160 2.76 -17.49 17.29
C LEU A 160 3.39 -17.18 15.91
N TRP A 161 4.61 -16.66 15.88
CA TRP A 161 5.27 -16.25 14.64
C TRP A 161 5.64 -17.44 13.75
N LYS A 162 6.01 -18.56 14.38
CA LYS A 162 6.21 -19.85 13.71
C LYS A 162 4.90 -20.31 13.06
N SER A 163 3.78 -20.30 13.78
CA SER A 163 2.46 -20.67 13.23
C SER A 163 2.05 -19.79 12.04
N ILE A 164 2.27 -18.47 12.12
CA ILE A 164 1.99 -17.54 11.02
C ILE A 164 2.89 -17.86 9.82
N ALA A 165 4.20 -18.04 10.02
CA ALA A 165 5.13 -18.38 8.95
C ALA A 165 4.76 -19.71 8.26
N THR A 166 4.42 -20.74 9.03
CA THR A 166 3.94 -22.03 8.49
C THR A 166 2.65 -21.86 7.68
N ALA A 167 1.70 -21.04 8.15
CA ALA A 167 0.46 -20.76 7.43
C ALA A 167 0.73 -20.02 6.11
N LEU A 168 1.60 -19.01 6.12
CA LEU A 168 2.00 -18.27 4.92
C LEU A 168 2.61 -19.20 3.87
N LEU A 169 3.58 -20.05 4.25
CA LEU A 169 4.22 -20.99 3.32
C LEU A 169 3.23 -22.01 2.72
N ARG A 170 2.22 -22.42 3.49
CA ARG A 170 1.18 -23.34 2.99
C ARG A 170 0.32 -22.66 1.92
N VAL A 171 -0.07 -21.41 2.15
CA VAL A 171 -0.93 -20.64 1.25
C VAL A 171 -0.15 -20.14 0.03
N GLU A 172 1.12 -19.77 0.20
CA GLU A 172 1.99 -19.17 -0.82
C GLU A 172 2.04 -19.99 -2.12
N LYS A 173 1.99 -21.32 -2.03
CA LYS A 173 2.05 -22.21 -3.21
C LYS A 173 0.92 -21.98 -4.21
N TRP A 174 -0.28 -21.66 -3.73
CA TRP A 174 -1.49 -21.51 -4.56
C TRP A 174 -1.92 -20.06 -4.69
N LEU A 175 -1.37 -19.18 -3.86
CA LEU A 175 -1.77 -17.77 -3.76
C LEU A 175 -1.69 -17.01 -5.09
N PRO A 176 -0.62 -17.09 -5.90
CA PRO A 176 -0.56 -16.34 -7.16
C PRO A 176 -1.65 -16.78 -8.15
N ALA A 177 -1.87 -18.08 -8.29
CA ALA A 177 -2.89 -18.63 -9.16
C ALA A 177 -4.30 -18.23 -8.68
N ALA A 178 -4.56 -18.29 -7.38
CA ALA A 178 -5.84 -17.88 -6.80
C ALA A 178 -6.12 -16.39 -7.03
N LEU A 179 -5.14 -15.51 -6.76
CA LEU A 179 -5.29 -14.07 -6.97
C LEU A 179 -5.48 -13.71 -8.45
N LEU A 180 -4.79 -14.42 -9.35
CA LEU A 180 -5.00 -14.26 -10.79
C LEU A 180 -6.42 -14.67 -11.20
N VAL A 181 -6.89 -15.84 -10.75
CA VAL A 181 -8.26 -16.31 -11.03
C VAL A 181 -9.29 -15.32 -10.50
N ILE A 182 -9.13 -14.81 -9.28
CA ILE A 182 -10.02 -13.78 -8.70
C ILE A 182 -10.02 -12.52 -9.56
N SER A 183 -8.84 -12.05 -9.99
CA SER A 183 -8.69 -10.85 -10.82
C SER A 183 -9.39 -11.00 -12.18
N VAL A 184 -9.19 -12.14 -12.84
CA VAL A 184 -9.81 -12.44 -14.14
C VAL A 184 -11.32 -12.66 -14.01
N ALA A 185 -11.76 -13.36 -12.96
CA ALA A 185 -13.18 -13.61 -12.69
C ALA A 185 -13.95 -12.30 -12.41
N GLY A 186 -13.28 -11.25 -11.94
CA GLY A 186 -13.89 -9.92 -11.80
C GLY A 186 -14.48 -9.38 -13.11
N ALA A 187 -13.89 -9.67 -14.27
CA ALA A 187 -14.34 -9.15 -15.56
C ALA A 187 -15.76 -9.62 -15.95
N PRO A 188 -16.08 -10.94 -15.99
CA PRO A 188 -17.45 -11.38 -16.23
C PRO A 188 -18.41 -10.98 -15.11
N LEU A 189 -17.93 -10.87 -13.85
CA LEU A 189 -18.76 -10.40 -12.74
C LEU A 189 -19.21 -8.94 -12.90
N MET A 190 -18.48 -8.09 -13.64
CA MET A 190 -18.93 -6.73 -13.93
C MET A 190 -20.23 -6.67 -14.75
N LEU A 191 -20.61 -7.76 -15.43
CA LEU A 191 -21.90 -7.85 -16.12
C LEU A 191 -23.07 -8.01 -15.13
N TRP A 192 -22.78 -8.40 -13.89
CA TRP A 192 -23.77 -8.48 -12.82
C TRP A 192 -23.90 -7.12 -12.11
N GLY A 193 -25.07 -6.50 -12.24
CA GLY A 193 -25.30 -5.12 -11.77
C GLY A 193 -24.97 -4.86 -10.30
N TRP A 194 -25.24 -5.82 -9.41
CA TRP A 194 -24.87 -5.67 -7.99
C TRP A 194 -23.35 -5.59 -7.80
N PHE A 195 -22.61 -6.48 -8.46
CA PHE A 195 -21.15 -6.48 -8.37
C PHE A 195 -20.56 -5.20 -8.95
N ALA A 196 -21.05 -4.74 -10.10
CA ALA A 196 -20.61 -3.49 -10.71
C ALA A 196 -20.80 -2.27 -9.78
N GLN A 197 -21.91 -2.21 -9.03
CA GLN A 197 -22.18 -1.13 -8.08
C GLN A 197 -21.28 -1.18 -6.83
N HIS A 198 -20.80 -2.36 -6.43
CA HIS A 198 -19.97 -2.56 -5.24
C HIS A 198 -18.48 -2.78 -5.56
N ALA A 199 -18.13 -2.81 -6.85
CA ALA A 199 -16.79 -3.15 -7.34
C ALA A 199 -15.70 -2.29 -6.71
N HIS A 200 -15.95 -0.98 -6.55
CA HIS A 200 -15.01 -0.08 -5.87
C HIS A 200 -14.72 -0.52 -4.43
N VAL A 201 -15.78 -0.75 -3.64
CA VAL A 201 -15.64 -1.14 -2.22
C VAL A 201 -14.95 -2.49 -2.12
N ILE A 202 -15.36 -3.47 -2.94
CA ILE A 202 -14.73 -4.81 -2.99
C ILE A 202 -13.24 -4.69 -3.32
N ALA A 203 -12.89 -3.92 -4.35
CA ALA A 203 -11.50 -3.73 -4.77
C ALA A 203 -10.66 -3.01 -3.70
N SER A 204 -11.21 -1.97 -3.07
CA SER A 204 -10.51 -1.21 -2.02
C SER A 204 -10.20 -2.08 -0.79
N VAL A 205 -11.19 -2.85 -0.32
CA VAL A 205 -11.01 -3.80 0.79
C VAL A 205 -9.99 -4.88 0.42
N ALA A 206 -10.10 -5.45 -0.78
CA ALA A 206 -9.17 -6.47 -1.25
C ALA A 206 -7.73 -5.93 -1.37
N MET A 207 -7.57 -4.70 -1.87
CA MET A 207 -6.27 -4.02 -1.99
C MET A 207 -5.61 -3.84 -0.63
N PHE A 208 -6.33 -3.31 0.37
CA PHE A 208 -5.78 -3.07 1.70
C PHE A 208 -5.55 -4.36 2.50
N LEU A 209 -6.38 -5.39 2.34
CA LEU A 209 -6.12 -6.71 2.90
C LEU A 209 -4.84 -7.32 2.33
N ALA A 210 -4.60 -7.21 1.04
CA ALA A 210 -3.38 -7.70 0.41
C ALA A 210 -2.13 -6.96 0.93
N ILE A 211 -2.17 -5.62 1.07
CA ILE A 211 -1.07 -4.85 1.68
C ILE A 211 -0.89 -5.22 3.15
N THR A 212 -1.97 -5.46 3.89
CA THR A 212 -1.88 -5.90 5.29
C THR A 212 -1.10 -7.21 5.39
N LEU A 213 -1.35 -8.16 4.48
CA LEU A 213 -0.59 -9.41 4.41
C LEU A 213 0.88 -9.19 4.01
N VAL A 214 1.18 -8.22 3.14
CA VAL A 214 2.58 -7.80 2.86
C VAL A 214 3.26 -7.31 4.14
N ALA A 215 2.59 -6.50 4.96
CA ALA A 215 3.14 -6.07 6.24
C ALA A 215 3.38 -7.25 7.21
N VAL A 216 2.55 -8.30 7.18
CA VAL A 216 2.79 -9.54 7.93
C VAL A 216 4.04 -10.27 7.44
N TYR A 217 4.26 -10.35 6.12
CA TYR A 217 5.51 -10.91 5.56
C TYR A 217 6.74 -10.16 6.10
N HIS A 218 6.71 -8.82 6.10
CA HIS A 218 7.80 -8.00 6.64
C HIS A 218 8.01 -8.18 8.15
N ALA A 219 6.93 -8.37 8.92
CA ALA A 219 7.04 -8.72 10.34
C ALA A 219 7.74 -10.09 10.54
N CYS A 220 7.39 -11.09 9.73
CA CYS A 220 8.04 -12.41 9.74
C CYS A 220 9.51 -12.33 9.32
N TYR A 221 9.85 -11.57 8.27
CA TYR A 221 11.22 -11.37 7.83
C TYR A 221 12.08 -10.74 8.93
N ALA A 222 11.61 -9.62 9.49
CA ALA A 222 12.31 -8.93 10.57
C ALA A 222 12.43 -9.81 11.82
N ARG A 223 11.42 -10.65 12.13
CA ARG A 223 11.49 -11.58 13.26
C ARG A 223 12.54 -12.66 13.05
N ALA A 224 12.58 -13.28 11.87
CA ALA A 224 13.56 -14.32 11.52
C ALA A 224 15.00 -13.77 11.51
N ALA A 225 15.16 -12.50 11.11
CA ALA A 225 16.43 -11.79 11.12
C ALA A 225 16.80 -11.17 12.50
N VAL A 226 16.06 -11.49 13.56
CA VAL A 226 16.27 -10.99 14.94
C VAL A 226 16.22 -9.46 15.08
N ARG A 227 15.62 -8.77 14.11
CA ARG A 227 15.35 -7.33 14.17
C ARG A 227 14.07 -7.07 14.96
N GLN A 228 14.09 -7.36 16.27
CA GLN A 228 12.89 -7.37 17.11
C GLN A 228 12.09 -6.06 17.08
N HIS A 229 12.77 -4.90 17.06
CA HIS A 229 12.10 -3.61 16.99
C HIS A 229 11.33 -3.42 15.68
N LEU A 230 11.94 -3.79 14.55
CA LEU A 230 11.30 -3.73 13.23
C LEU A 230 10.19 -4.78 13.09
N ALA A 231 10.39 -5.97 13.63
CA ALA A 231 9.35 -7.01 13.68
C ALA A 231 8.10 -6.51 14.42
N ARG A 232 8.28 -5.89 15.61
CA ARG A 232 7.17 -5.29 16.36
C ARG A 232 6.53 -4.13 15.60
N PHE A 233 7.34 -3.30 14.94
CA PHE A 233 6.83 -2.20 14.13
C PHE A 233 5.93 -2.70 12.99
N TYR A 234 6.41 -3.62 12.15
CA TYR A 234 5.64 -4.19 11.04
C TYR A 234 4.41 -4.96 11.53
N ALA A 235 4.52 -5.70 12.64
CA ALA A 235 3.39 -6.35 13.28
C ALA A 235 2.33 -5.34 13.73
N THR A 236 2.75 -4.22 14.31
CA THR A 236 1.86 -3.15 14.77
C THR A 236 1.17 -2.49 13.57
N ILE A 237 1.90 -2.18 12.50
CA ILE A 237 1.31 -1.65 11.27
C ILE A 237 0.27 -2.62 10.69
N ALA A 238 0.60 -3.91 10.58
CA ALA A 238 -0.34 -4.93 10.09
C ALA A 238 -1.60 -5.03 10.97
N ALA A 239 -1.43 -5.02 12.29
CA ALA A 239 -2.55 -5.06 13.23
C ALA A 239 -3.43 -3.80 13.11
N LEU A 240 -2.83 -2.61 13.05
CA LEU A 240 -3.55 -1.34 12.88
C LEU A 240 -4.30 -1.30 11.54
N MET A 241 -3.68 -1.76 10.44
CA MET A 241 -4.36 -1.86 9.15
C MET A 241 -5.55 -2.81 9.23
N LEU A 242 -5.39 -4.00 9.81
CA LEU A 242 -6.47 -4.97 9.95
C LEU A 242 -7.62 -4.44 10.82
N ILE A 243 -7.31 -3.85 11.98
CA ILE A 243 -8.31 -3.23 12.86
C ILE A 243 -9.06 -2.13 12.11
N THR A 244 -8.35 -1.31 11.34
CA THR A 244 -8.95 -0.20 10.58
C THR A 244 -9.85 -0.73 9.46
N ILE A 245 -9.47 -1.80 8.75
CA ILE A 245 -10.33 -2.46 7.75
C ILE A 245 -11.61 -3.01 8.40
N VAL A 246 -11.48 -3.73 9.53
CA VAL A 246 -12.64 -4.29 10.25
C VAL A 246 -13.55 -3.17 10.75
N ALA A 247 -12.98 -2.12 11.34
CA ALA A 247 -13.73 -0.93 11.75
C ALA A 247 -14.44 -0.29 10.55
N GLY A 248 -13.78 -0.18 9.40
CA GLY A 248 -14.39 0.31 8.15
C GLY A 248 -15.62 -0.47 7.73
N VAL A 249 -15.55 -1.80 7.74
CA VAL A 249 -16.70 -2.66 7.41
C VAL A 249 -17.86 -2.42 8.39
N VAL A 250 -17.56 -2.34 9.69
CA VAL A 250 -18.59 -2.08 10.72
C VAL A 250 -19.21 -0.68 10.55
N LEU A 251 -18.39 0.35 10.38
CA LEU A 251 -18.85 1.74 10.22
C LEU A 251 -19.65 1.95 8.94
N LEU A 252 -19.30 1.23 7.85
CA LEU A 252 -20.07 1.22 6.61
C LEU A 252 -21.46 0.64 6.83
N VAL A 253 -21.57 -0.48 7.56
CA VAL A 253 -22.87 -1.10 7.90
C VAL A 253 -23.71 -0.19 8.80
N LEU A 254 -23.08 0.53 9.72
CA LEU A 254 -23.76 1.49 10.61
C LEU A 254 -24.17 2.79 9.89
N GLY A 255 -23.75 3.01 8.65
CA GLY A 255 -24.09 4.21 7.87
C GLY A 255 -23.50 5.50 8.44
N TRP A 256 -22.36 5.44 9.14
CA TRP A 256 -21.78 6.63 9.72
C TRP A 256 -21.06 7.47 8.65
N HIS A 257 -21.63 8.63 8.33
CA HIS A 257 -21.23 9.46 7.19
C HIS A 257 -19.72 9.77 7.12
N PHE A 258 -19.06 10.10 8.24
CA PHE A 258 -17.62 10.38 8.28
C PHE A 258 -16.75 9.20 8.72
N GLY A 259 -17.35 8.03 8.95
CA GLY A 259 -16.61 6.84 9.36
C GLY A 259 -15.67 6.33 8.27
N VAL A 260 -16.15 6.33 7.01
CA VAL A 260 -15.41 5.80 5.86
C VAL A 260 -14.18 6.67 5.56
N ILE A 261 -14.32 7.99 5.44
CA ILE A 261 -13.16 8.89 5.21
C ILE A 261 -12.12 8.76 6.32
N THR A 262 -12.54 8.61 7.58
CA THR A 262 -11.61 8.44 8.70
C THR A 262 -10.78 7.15 8.52
N VAL A 263 -11.45 6.04 8.19
CA VAL A 263 -10.82 4.74 7.92
C VAL A 263 -9.87 4.81 6.73
N GLU A 264 -10.28 5.43 5.63
CA GLU A 264 -9.46 5.57 4.43
C GLU A 264 -8.21 6.43 4.68
N LEU A 265 -8.36 7.56 5.39
CA LEU A 265 -7.22 8.41 5.77
C LEU A 265 -6.22 7.66 6.67
N VAL A 266 -6.72 6.93 7.67
CA VAL A 266 -5.85 6.12 8.55
C VAL A 266 -5.11 5.04 7.75
N LEU A 267 -5.79 4.31 6.86
CA LEU A 267 -5.15 3.28 6.04
C LEU A 267 -4.09 3.83 5.10
N ILE A 268 -4.34 4.97 4.45
CA ILE A 268 -3.37 5.61 3.55
C ILE A 268 -2.16 6.15 4.32
N VAL A 269 -2.37 6.71 5.51
CA VAL A 269 -1.26 7.14 6.38
C VAL A 269 -0.43 5.94 6.84
N LEU A 270 -1.06 4.85 7.28
CA LEU A 270 -0.37 3.62 7.64
C LEU A 270 0.42 3.05 6.47
N PHE A 271 -0.14 3.09 5.25
CA PHE A 271 0.55 2.71 4.02
C PHE A 271 1.79 3.56 3.77
N ALA A 272 1.69 4.89 3.84
CA ALA A 272 2.84 5.78 3.66
C ALA A 272 3.93 5.55 4.72
N VAL A 273 3.53 5.38 5.98
CA VAL A 273 4.45 5.08 7.09
C VAL A 273 5.15 3.74 6.87
N PHE A 274 4.44 2.71 6.42
CA PHE A 274 5.01 1.41 6.07
C PHE A 274 6.11 1.57 5.02
N TRP A 275 5.82 2.23 3.89
CA TRP A 275 6.78 2.38 2.79
C TRP A 275 7.94 3.32 3.14
N ALA A 276 7.71 4.36 3.94
CA ALA A 276 8.78 5.24 4.44
C ALA A 276 9.77 4.46 5.31
N VAL A 277 9.28 3.67 6.28
CA VAL A 277 10.15 2.84 7.13
C VAL A 277 10.80 1.73 6.33
N GLN A 278 10.09 1.09 5.40
CA GLN A 278 10.69 0.06 4.54
C GLN A 278 11.78 0.64 3.63
N THR A 279 11.64 1.88 3.17
CA THR A 279 12.71 2.59 2.41
C THR A 279 13.97 2.72 3.26
N ALA A 280 13.81 3.06 4.55
CA ALA A 280 14.92 3.15 5.50
C ALA A 280 15.46 1.77 5.91
N ASP A 281 14.62 0.75 6.03
CA ASP A 281 15.01 -0.61 6.43
C ASP A 281 15.85 -1.29 5.34
N VAL A 282 15.38 -1.24 4.09
CA VAL A 282 16.00 -1.96 2.96
C VAL A 282 16.62 -0.97 1.97
N TRP A 283 17.60 -0.18 2.38
CA TRP A 283 18.18 0.86 1.52
C TRP A 283 19.18 0.29 0.50
N ASP A 284 20.11 -0.55 0.97
CA ASP A 284 21.15 -1.19 0.16
C ASP A 284 20.79 -2.66 -0.14
N ALA A 285 21.44 -3.27 -1.13
CA ALA A 285 21.19 -4.66 -1.52
C ALA A 285 21.38 -5.63 -0.34
N GLN A 286 22.41 -5.37 0.48
CA GLN A 286 22.74 -6.16 1.67
C GLN A 286 21.71 -6.05 2.80
N ASP A 287 20.85 -5.03 2.79
CA ASP A 287 19.84 -4.83 3.83
C ASP A 287 18.58 -5.67 3.58
N ARG A 288 18.46 -6.27 2.38
CA ARG A 288 17.28 -7.05 2.00
C ARG A 288 17.21 -8.34 2.79
N TYR A 289 16.02 -8.66 3.29
CA TYR A 289 15.80 -9.91 4.01
C TYR A 289 16.03 -11.12 3.10
N PRO A 290 16.71 -12.17 3.59
CA PRO A 290 16.98 -13.37 2.82
C PRO A 290 15.68 -14.14 2.54
N GLU A 291 15.60 -14.79 1.37
CA GLU A 291 14.41 -15.59 1.00
C GLU A 291 14.13 -16.74 1.98
N GLU A 292 15.17 -17.21 2.68
CA GLU A 292 15.08 -18.29 3.67
C GLU A 292 14.55 -17.84 5.03
N ALA A 293 14.32 -16.54 5.25
CA ALA A 293 13.84 -16.00 6.53
C ALA A 293 12.52 -16.65 7.01
N VAL A 294 11.50 -16.70 6.14
CA VAL A 294 10.19 -17.29 6.50
C VAL A 294 10.28 -18.81 6.64
N PRO A 295 10.93 -19.56 5.73
CA PRO A 295 11.22 -20.99 5.92
C PRO A 295 11.95 -21.32 7.23
N ALA A 296 13.01 -20.60 7.56
CA ALA A 296 13.79 -20.82 8.79
C ALA A 296 12.94 -20.62 10.04
N LEU A 297 12.09 -19.59 10.06
CA LEU A 297 11.16 -19.31 11.15
C LEU A 297 10.04 -20.37 11.27
N ALA A 298 9.58 -20.93 10.14
CA ALA A 298 8.56 -21.97 10.15
C ALA A 298 9.11 -23.34 10.60
N ASN A 299 10.37 -23.63 10.27
CA ASN A 299 11.03 -24.92 10.52
C ASN A 299 11.76 -24.99 11.87
N THR A 300 11.79 -23.90 12.64
CA THR A 300 12.45 -23.87 13.96
C THR A 300 11.92 -25.00 14.85
N PRO A 301 12.75 -25.80 15.54
CA PRO A 301 12.28 -26.86 16.43
C PRO A 301 11.36 -26.32 17.53
N ALA A 302 10.43 -27.15 18.01
CA ALA A 302 9.46 -26.79 19.04
C ALA A 302 10.05 -26.87 20.44
#